data_AF-A0A967WFS3-F1
#
_entry.id   AF-A0A967WFS3-F1
#
_cell.length_a   1.000
_cell.length_b   1.000
_cell.length_c   1.000
_cell.angle_alpha   90.00
_cell.angle_beta   90.00
_cell.angle_gamma   90.00
#
_symmetry.space_group_name_H-M   'P 1'
#
loop_
_entity.id
_entity.type
_entity.pdbx_description
1 polymer ?
#
loop_
_entity_poly.entity_id
_entity_poly.type
_entity_poly.pdbx_seq_one_letter_code
_entity_poly.pdbx_strand_id
1 'polypeptide(L)'
;LFFSGLGSLAAPWLSPGRTLPFLVLGILLYPLGLPYLLDALLGAPLGLRVLATFLCLAPLGFLMGMPFPGGLAWLRERAPGMIPWAWAVNGCLSVLASVLAAMIALSAGFSWVLVAGALAYTGAWFALRGSL
;
A
#
# COMPACT_ATOMS: atom_id res chain seq x y z
N LEU A 1 -2.49 -9.64 5.11
CA LEU A 1 -3.45 -9.21 6.15
C LEU A 1 -2.81 -9.03 7.53
N PHE A 2 -1.98 -9.97 8.01
CA PHE A 2 -1.35 -9.86 9.33
C PHE A 2 -0.58 -8.53 9.52
N PHE A 3 0.37 -8.22 8.64
CA PHE A 3 1.17 -7.00 8.74
C PHE A 3 0.37 -5.71 8.51
N SER A 4 -0.59 -5.72 7.58
CA SER A 4 -1.47 -4.58 7.36
C SER A 4 -2.39 -4.31 8.56
N GLY A 5 -2.80 -5.36 9.29
CA GLY A 5 -3.50 -5.21 10.56
C GLY A 5 -2.64 -4.54 11.61
N LEU A 6 -1.38 -4.98 11.79
CA LEU A 6 -0.43 -4.33 12.70
C LEU A 6 -0.17 -2.87 12.33
N GLY A 7 -0.04 -2.58 11.03
CA GLY A 7 0.09 -1.23 10.50
C GLY A 7 -1.11 -0.35 10.86
N SER A 8 -2.32 -0.89 10.70
CA SER A 8 -3.56 -0.19 11.06
C SER A 8 -3.64 0.12 12.55
N LEU A 9 -3.16 -0.78 13.42
CA LEU A 9 -3.11 -0.55 14.88
C LEU A 9 -2.05 0.48 15.26
N ALA A 10 -0.96 0.54 14.51
CA ALA A 10 0.11 1.52 14.68
C ALA A 10 -0.23 2.89 14.07
N ALA A 11 -1.29 2.99 13.26
CA ALA A 11 -1.67 4.21 12.55
C ALA A 11 -1.90 5.45 13.44
N PRO A 12 -2.52 5.35 14.65
CA PRO A 12 -2.69 6.52 15.53
C PRO A 12 -1.36 7.12 16.03
N TRP A 13 -0.30 6.33 16.04
CA TRP A 13 1.01 6.70 16.59
C TRP A 13 1.96 7.26 15.53
N LEU A 14 1.61 7.14 14.24
CA LEU A 14 2.46 7.45 13.11
C LEU A 14 1.76 8.41 12.15
N SER A 15 2.39 9.55 11.87
CA SER A 15 1.80 10.55 10.98
C SER A 15 1.78 10.07 9.52
N PRO A 16 0.61 10.15 8.82
CA PRO A 16 0.50 9.82 7.40
C PRO A 16 1.50 10.58 6.52
N GLY A 17 1.83 11.82 6.88
CA GLY A 17 2.79 12.65 6.17
C GLY A 17 4.22 12.09 6.14
N ARG A 18 4.60 11.28 7.14
CA ARG A 18 5.90 10.60 7.19
C ARG A 18 5.84 9.20 6.59
N THR A 19 4.74 8.46 6.77
CA THR A 19 4.66 7.04 6.37
C THR A 19 4.37 6.83 4.88
N LEU A 20 3.59 7.71 4.26
CA LEU A 20 3.25 7.61 2.83
C LEU A 20 4.46 7.71 1.88
N PRO A 21 5.43 8.62 2.09
CA PRO A 21 6.65 8.64 1.28
C PRO A 21 7.46 7.34 1.37
N PHE A 22 7.58 6.74 2.55
CA PHE A 22 8.25 5.45 2.71
C PHE A 22 7.49 4.32 2.02
N LEU A 23 6.16 4.36 2.05
CA LEU A 23 5.33 3.41 1.31
C LEU A 23 5.55 3.53 -0.20
N VAL A 24 5.49 4.76 -0.73
CA VAL A 24 5.74 5.03 -2.16
C VAL A 24 7.13 4.56 -2.57
N LEU A 25 8.16 4.90 -1.78
CA LEU A 25 9.52 4.45 -2.03
C LEU A 25 9.61 2.92 -2.01
N GLY A 26 8.98 2.27 -1.03
CA GLY A 26 8.93 0.80 -0.94
C GLY A 26 8.29 0.16 -2.16
N ILE A 27 7.17 0.69 -2.64
CA ILE A 27 6.47 0.21 -3.85
C ILE A 27 7.36 0.33 -5.09
N LEU A 28 8.09 1.43 -5.24
CA LEU A 28 8.96 1.67 -6.40
C LEU A 28 10.27 0.86 -6.36
N LEU A 29 10.80 0.60 -5.17
CA LEU A 29 12.01 -0.22 -5.01
C LEU A 29 11.72 -1.72 -5.13
N TYR A 30 10.52 -2.16 -4.78
CA TYR A 30 10.13 -3.58 -4.83
C TYR A 30 10.40 -4.25 -6.19
N PRO A 31 9.94 -3.73 -7.34
CA PRO A 31 10.17 -4.36 -8.64
C PRO A 31 11.64 -4.39 -9.04
N LEU A 32 12.48 -3.52 -8.46
CA LEU A 32 13.92 -3.52 -8.70
C LEU A 32 14.63 -4.60 -7.89
N GLY A 33 14.22 -4.84 -6.64
CA GLY A 33 14.89 -5.79 -5.74
C GLY A 33 14.37 -7.23 -5.86
N LEU A 34 13.10 -7.41 -6.22
CA LEU A 34 12.44 -8.72 -6.21
C LEU A 34 13.09 -9.75 -7.15
N PRO A 35 13.49 -9.42 -8.40
CA PRO A 35 14.13 -10.38 -9.30
C PRO A 35 15.41 -10.98 -8.71
N TYR A 36 16.29 -10.13 -8.17
CA TYR A 36 17.54 -10.58 -7.55
C TYR A 36 17.30 -11.49 -6.34
N LEU A 37 16.30 -11.16 -5.52
CA LEU A 37 15.94 -11.98 -4.37
C LEU A 37 15.40 -13.34 -4.83
N LEU A 38 14.50 -13.35 -5.82
CA LEU A 38 13.92 -14.58 -6.34
C LEU A 38 14.99 -15.48 -6.93
N ASP A 39 15.92 -14.93 -7.72
CA ASP A 39 17.06 -15.67 -8.29
C ASP A 39 17.94 -16.29 -7.21
N ALA A 40 18.27 -15.54 -6.15
CA ALA A 40 19.02 -16.06 -5.01
C ALA A 40 18.27 -17.17 -4.26
N LEU A 41 16.94 -17.19 -4.32
CA LEU A 41 16.09 -18.16 -3.64
C LEU A 41 15.72 -19.38 -4.49
N LEU A 42 16.04 -19.41 -5.79
CA LEU A 42 15.67 -20.52 -6.69
C LEU A 42 16.24 -21.87 -6.25
N GLY A 43 17.40 -21.89 -5.58
CA GLY A 43 18.02 -23.09 -5.03
C GLY A 43 17.71 -23.36 -3.55
N ALA A 44 17.03 -22.44 -2.85
CA ALA A 44 16.81 -22.53 -1.42
C ALA A 44 15.72 -23.55 -1.04
N PRO A 45 15.77 -24.17 0.15
CA PRO A 45 14.69 -25.01 0.66
C PRO A 45 13.40 -24.21 0.88
N LEU A 46 12.25 -24.87 0.80
CA LEU A 46 10.92 -24.25 0.88
C LEU A 46 10.77 -23.33 2.11
N GLY A 47 11.25 -23.77 3.28
CA GLY A 47 11.16 -22.99 4.52
C GLY A 47 11.84 -21.62 4.42
N LEU A 48 13.00 -21.53 3.76
CA LEU A 48 13.70 -20.27 3.58
C LEU A 48 12.97 -19.36 2.59
N ARG A 49 12.34 -19.92 1.54
CA ARG A 49 11.53 -19.15 0.59
C ARG A 49 10.31 -18.53 1.24
N VAL A 50 9.62 -19.31 2.09
CA VAL A 50 8.47 -18.85 2.86
C VAL A 50 8.89 -17.73 3.81
N LEU A 51 9.99 -17.94 4.56
CA LEU A 51 10.50 -16.92 5.48
C LEU A 51 10.88 -15.63 4.77
N ALA A 52 11.63 -15.70 3.66
CA ALA A 52 12.01 -14.52 2.90
C ALA A 52 10.80 -13.78 2.33
N THR A 53 9.80 -14.50 1.82
CA THR A 53 8.54 -13.91 1.35
C THR A 53 7.84 -13.16 2.50
N PHE A 54 7.79 -13.77 3.69
CA PHE A 54 7.19 -13.16 4.88
C PHE A 54 7.92 -11.87 5.27
N LEU A 55 9.26 -11.89 5.30
CA LEU A 55 10.10 -10.74 5.63
C LEU A 55 10.00 -9.63 4.57
N CYS A 56 9.92 -9.96 3.29
CA CYS A 56 9.76 -8.97 2.22
C CYS A 56 8.38 -8.32 2.22
N LEU A 57 7.32 -9.06 2.54
CA LEU A 57 5.97 -8.51 2.61
C LEU A 57 5.72 -7.74 3.91
N ALA A 58 6.48 -8.01 4.98
CA ALA A 58 6.32 -7.38 6.29
C ALA A 58 6.33 -5.84 6.26
N PRO A 59 7.39 -5.16 5.78
CA PRO A 59 7.48 -3.71 5.83
C PRO A 59 6.43 -3.04 4.94
N LEU A 60 6.24 -3.55 3.72
CA LEU A 60 5.28 -3.01 2.77
C LEU A 60 3.85 -3.19 3.30
N GLY A 61 3.51 -4.39 3.78
CA GLY A 61 2.20 -4.69 4.35
C GLY A 61 1.89 -3.83 5.57
N PHE A 62 2.87 -3.62 6.46
CA PHE A 62 2.74 -2.73 7.61
C PHE A 62 2.46 -1.28 7.20
N LEU A 63 3.24 -0.73 6.25
CA LEU A 63 3.04 0.63 5.77
C LEU A 63 1.70 0.79 5.02
N MET A 64 1.27 -0.19 4.23
CA MET A 64 -0.03 -0.16 3.53
C MET A 64 -1.24 -0.18 4.48
N GLY A 65 -1.07 -0.65 5.72
CA GLY A 65 -2.15 -0.71 6.71
C GLY A 65 -2.54 0.65 7.32
N MET A 66 -1.68 1.67 7.19
CA MET A 66 -1.83 2.95 7.88
C MET A 66 -2.70 4.01 7.18
N PRO A 67 -2.67 4.17 5.84
CA PRO A 67 -3.30 5.30 5.17
C PRO A 67 -4.82 5.36 5.37
N PHE A 68 -5.50 4.22 5.36
CA PHE A 68 -6.96 4.17 5.45
C PHE A 68 -7.47 4.58 6.85
N PRO A 69 -6.98 4.01 7.98
CA PRO A 69 -7.31 4.49 9.32
C PRO A 69 -6.93 5.96 9.53
N GLY A 70 -5.76 6.39 9.03
CA GLY A 70 -5.30 7.77 9.14
C GLY A 70 -6.21 8.77 8.40
N GLY A 71 -6.62 8.43 7.18
CA GLY A 71 -7.56 9.24 6.40
C GLY A 71 -8.96 9.28 7.03
N LEU A 72 -9.40 8.18 7.64
CA LEU A 72 -10.69 8.14 8.33
C LEU A 72 -10.67 8.98 9.63
N ALA A 73 -9.57 8.95 10.38
CA ALA A 73 -9.39 9.80 11.56
C ALA A 73 -9.40 11.30 11.19
N TRP A 74 -8.66 11.66 10.14
CA TRP A 74 -8.66 13.00 9.55
C TRP A 74 -10.07 13.47 9.16
N LEU A 75 -10.85 12.57 8.52
CA LEU A 75 -12.22 12.86 8.09
C LEU A 75 -13.19 13.00 9.26
N ARG A 76 -13.02 12.18 10.30
CA ARG A 76 -13.83 12.24 11.52
C ARG A 76 -13.72 13.60 12.22
N GLU A 77 -12.54 14.20 12.19
CA GLU A 77 -12.30 15.53 12.79
C GLU A 77 -12.82 16.68 11.90
N ARG A 78 -12.63 16.59 10.57
CA ARG A 78 -12.85 17.72 9.65
C ARG A 78 -14.19 17.68 8.92
N ALA A 79 -14.76 16.50 8.68
CA ALA A 79 -16.02 16.32 7.96
C ALA A 79 -16.66 14.94 8.27
N PRO A 80 -17.17 14.69 9.49
CA PRO A 80 -17.71 13.39 9.88
C PRO A 80 -18.88 12.91 8.98
N GLY A 81 -19.65 13.82 8.40
CA GLY A 81 -20.71 13.51 7.44
C GLY A 81 -20.22 12.87 6.13
N MET A 82 -18.92 12.94 5.83
CA MET A 82 -18.31 12.34 4.64
C MET A 82 -17.84 10.89 4.88
N ILE A 83 -17.90 10.37 6.10
CA ILE A 83 -17.48 8.99 6.42
C ILE A 83 -18.24 7.95 5.57
N PRO A 84 -19.57 8.01 5.41
CA PRO A 84 -20.29 7.07 4.54
C PRO A 84 -19.83 7.14 3.08
N TRP A 85 -19.51 8.35 2.59
CA TRP A 85 -18.98 8.55 1.24
C TRP A 85 -17.59 7.92 1.07
N ALA A 86 -16.71 8.03 2.07
CA ALA A 86 -15.40 7.39 2.03
C ALA A 86 -15.53 5.85 1.90
N TRP A 87 -16.49 5.24 2.60
CA TRP A 87 -16.80 3.81 2.46
C TRP A 87 -17.40 3.47 1.09
N ALA A 88 -18.31 4.28 0.57
CA ALA A 88 -18.90 4.08 -0.76
C ALA A 88 -17.84 4.13 -1.86
N VAL A 89 -16.93 5.11 -1.80
CA VAL A 89 -15.78 5.24 -2.71
C VAL A 89 -14.87 4.02 -2.57
N ASN A 90 -14.52 3.61 -1.35
CA ASN A 90 -13.69 2.42 -1.12
C ASN A 90 -14.29 1.13 -1.74
N GLY A 91 -15.61 0.95 -1.63
CA GLY A 91 -16.32 -0.16 -2.27
C GLY A 91 -16.23 -0.12 -3.80
N CYS A 92 -16.49 1.04 -4.40
CA CYS A 92 -16.39 1.23 -5.85
C CYS A 92 -14.96 1.00 -6.37
N LEU A 93 -13.96 1.59 -5.69
CA LEU A 93 -12.56 1.47 -6.08
C LEU A 93 -12.03 0.04 -5.94
N SER A 94 -12.55 -0.77 -5.00
CA SER A 94 -12.13 -2.18 -4.86
C SER A 94 -12.46 -2.99 -6.11
N VAL A 95 -13.61 -2.71 -6.75
CA VAL A 95 -14.00 -3.35 -8.02
C VAL A 95 -13.15 -2.78 -9.17
N LEU A 96 -13.15 -1.46 -9.35
CA LEU A 96 -12.46 -0.80 -10.46
C LEU A 96 -10.95 -1.08 -10.46
N ALA A 97 -10.30 -0.98 -9.29
CA ALA A 97 -8.86 -1.19 -9.17
C ALA A 97 -8.46 -2.63 -9.52
N SER A 98 -9.28 -3.64 -9.19
CA SER A 98 -8.98 -5.02 -9.57
C SER A 98 -8.97 -5.23 -11.08
N VAL A 99 -9.96 -4.69 -11.78
CA VAL A 99 -10.07 -4.77 -13.25
C VAL A 99 -8.97 -3.95 -13.92
N LEU A 100 -8.74 -2.72 -13.46
CA LEU A 100 -7.68 -1.86 -13.99
C LEU A 100 -6.29 -2.46 -13.76
N ALA A 101 -6.02 -3.02 -12.58
CA ALA A 101 -4.76 -3.68 -12.29
C ALA A 101 -4.53 -4.87 -13.23
N ALA A 102 -5.54 -5.70 -13.47
CA ALA A 102 -5.45 -6.81 -14.42
C ALA A 102 -5.20 -6.30 -15.86
N MET A 103 -5.95 -5.29 -16.31
CA MET A 103 -5.79 -4.70 -17.64
C MET A 103 -4.39 -4.11 -17.83
N ILE A 104 -3.89 -3.34 -16.86
CA ILE A 104 -2.55 -2.75 -16.90
C ILE A 104 -1.48 -3.85 -16.86
N ALA A 105 -1.63 -4.86 -16.00
CA ALA A 105 -0.68 -5.97 -15.92
C ALA A 105 -0.58 -6.73 -17.24
N LEU A 106 -1.71 -6.99 -17.92
CA LEU A 106 -1.73 -7.73 -19.18
C LEU A 106 -1.27 -6.90 -20.38
N SER A 107 -1.47 -5.58 -20.37
CA SER A 107 -1.14 -4.70 -21.49
C SER A 107 0.27 -4.09 -21.42
N ALA A 108 0.73 -3.73 -20.21
CA ALA A 108 1.98 -3.01 -19.99
C ALA A 108 2.92 -3.73 -19.02
N GLY A 109 2.45 -4.75 -18.31
CA GLY A 109 3.22 -5.49 -17.31
C GLY A 109 2.97 -5.02 -15.88
N PHE A 110 3.33 -5.88 -14.92
CA PHE A 110 3.02 -5.66 -13.50
C PHE A 110 3.70 -4.42 -12.90
N SER A 111 4.88 -4.02 -13.41
CA SER A 111 5.58 -2.81 -12.95
C SER A 111 4.71 -1.55 -13.08
N TRP A 112 3.89 -1.44 -14.14
CA TRP A 112 3.00 -0.30 -14.32
C TRP A 112 1.82 -0.29 -13.34
N VAL A 113 1.40 -1.46 -12.85
CA VAL A 113 0.41 -1.55 -11.77
C VAL A 113 1.00 -0.94 -10.49
N LEU A 114 2.27 -1.24 -10.20
CA LEU A 114 2.97 -0.68 -9.03
C LEU A 114 3.16 0.83 -9.16
N VAL A 115 3.50 1.34 -10.34
CA VAL A 115 3.58 2.79 -10.61
C VAL A 115 2.22 3.47 -10.41
N ALA A 116 1.13 2.91 -10.92
CA ALA A 116 -0.21 3.45 -10.73
C ALA A 116 -0.60 3.49 -9.23
N GLY A 117 -0.28 2.43 -8.48
CA GLY A 117 -0.47 2.39 -7.03
C GLY A 117 0.38 3.44 -6.29
N ALA A 118 1.64 3.60 -6.68
CA ALA A 118 2.52 4.62 -6.14
C ALA A 118 1.97 6.04 -6.37
N LEU A 119 1.48 6.34 -7.58
CA LEU A 119 0.85 7.62 -7.90
C LEU A 119 -0.39 7.89 -7.04
N ALA A 120 -1.23 6.87 -6.80
CA ALA A 120 -2.39 7.00 -5.93
C ALA A 120 -1.98 7.34 -4.48
N TYR A 121 -0.97 6.66 -3.92
CA TYR A 121 -0.45 6.97 -2.59
C TYR A 121 0.24 8.34 -2.52
N THR A 122 0.92 8.77 -3.59
CA THR A 122 1.46 10.13 -3.68
C THR A 122 0.34 11.18 -3.68
N GLY A 123 -0.76 10.95 -4.40
CA GLY A 123 -1.94 11.81 -4.35
C GLY A 123 -2.53 11.91 -2.95
N ALA A 124 -2.65 10.78 -2.24
CA ALA A 124 -3.08 10.75 -0.85
C ALA A 124 -2.13 11.53 0.08
N TRP A 125 -0.83 11.43 -0.15
CA TRP A 125 0.17 12.18 0.62
C TRP A 125 -0.01 13.69 0.46
N PHE A 126 -0.19 14.19 -0.76
CA PHE A 126 -0.45 15.61 -0.99
C PHE A 126 -1.77 16.08 -0.37
N ALA A 127 -2.84 15.28 -0.49
CA ALA A 127 -4.13 15.61 0.10
C ALA A 127 -4.08 15.74 1.63
N LEU A 128 -3.39 14.81 2.30
CA LEU A 128 -3.25 14.83 3.76
C LEU A 128 -2.22 15.87 4.23
N ARG A 129 -1.15 16.10 3.47
CA ARG A 129 -0.11 17.08 3.82
C ARG A 129 -0.59 18.52 3.72
N GLY A 130 -1.48 18.85 2.79
CA GLY A 130 -2.04 20.21 2.64
C GLY A 130 -3.03 20.62 3.73
N SER A 131 -3.25 19.79 4.75
CA SER A 131 -4.30 19.93 5.78
C SER A 131 -3.78 19.77 7.23
N LEU A 132 -2.45 19.69 7.37
CA LEU A 132 -1.65 19.71 8.59
C LEU A 132 -0.85 21.02 8.62
#